data_AF-A0A2K5KCI6-F1
#
_entry.id   AF-A0A2K5KCI6-F1
#
_cell.length_a   1.000
_cell.length_b   1.000
_cell.length_c   1.000
_cell.angle_alpha   90.00
_cell.angle_beta   90.00
_cell.angle_gamma   90.00
#
_symmetry.space_group_name_H-M   'P 1'
#
loop_
_entity.id
_entity.type
_entity.pdbx_description
1 polymer ?
#
loop_
_entity_poly.entity_id
_entity_poly.type
_entity_poly.pdbx_seq_one_letter_code
_entity_poly.pdbx_strand_id
1 'polypeptide(L)'
;MAKSKNHTTHNQSRKWHRNGIKKPRSQRYESLKGVDPKFLRNMRFAKKHNKKGLKKMQANNAKAMSARAEAVKALVKPKEVKPKIPKGVSRKLDRLAYIAHPKLGKRARARIAKGLRLCRPKAKAKDQTKAQAAAP
;
A
#
# COMPACT_ATOMS: atom_id res chain seq x y z
N MET A 1 -51.28 60.00 -2.32
CA MET A 1 -50.77 58.67 -2.76
C MET A 1 -49.64 58.24 -1.83
N ALA A 2 -49.74 57.04 -1.24
CA ALA A 2 -48.64 56.49 -0.44
C ALA A 2 -47.59 55.86 -1.37
N LYS A 3 -46.31 56.18 -1.17
CA LYS A 3 -45.20 55.61 -1.95
C LYS A 3 -44.83 54.25 -1.37
N SER A 4 -44.53 53.28 -2.24
CA SER A 4 -44.02 51.95 -1.89
C SER A 4 -42.58 51.75 -2.41
N LYS A 5 -41.91 50.68 -1.99
CA LYS A 5 -40.54 50.36 -2.42
C LYS A 5 -40.55 49.71 -3.81
N ASN A 6 -39.73 50.23 -4.72
CA ASN A 6 -39.71 49.80 -6.11
C ASN A 6 -38.95 48.48 -6.38
N HIS A 7 -37.87 48.18 -5.64
CA HIS A 7 -37.06 46.97 -5.86
C HIS A 7 -36.24 46.56 -4.61
N THR A 8 -35.99 45.27 -4.41
CA THR A 8 -35.06 44.77 -3.37
C THR A 8 -34.52 43.35 -3.61
N THR A 9 -33.22 43.17 -3.36
CA THR A 9 -32.53 41.86 -3.37
C THR A 9 -32.19 41.36 -1.95
N HIS A 10 -32.70 42.03 -0.91
CA HIS A 10 -32.25 41.89 0.49
C HIS A 10 -32.24 40.45 1.03
N ASN A 11 -33.26 39.64 0.72
CA ASN A 11 -33.37 38.25 1.21
C ASN A 11 -33.09 37.19 0.14
N GLN A 12 -32.67 37.58 -1.07
CA GLN A 12 -32.50 36.63 -2.17
C GLN A 12 -31.29 35.72 -1.92
N SER A 13 -30.14 36.31 -1.54
CA SER A 13 -28.93 35.55 -1.23
C SER A 13 -29.17 34.54 -0.10
N ARG A 14 -29.84 34.94 0.99
CA ARG A 14 -30.15 34.02 2.10
C ARG A 14 -31.01 32.83 1.64
N LYS A 15 -32.00 33.05 0.77
CA LYS A 15 -32.82 31.97 0.21
C LYS A 15 -32.01 31.03 -0.69
N TRP A 16 -31.14 31.54 -1.54
CA TRP A 16 -30.29 30.71 -2.41
C TRP A 16 -29.32 29.84 -1.61
N HIS A 17 -28.77 30.38 -0.52
CA HIS A 17 -27.81 29.67 0.32
C HIS A 17 -28.45 28.72 1.33
N ARG A 18 -29.76 28.83 1.62
CA ARG A 18 -30.45 27.91 2.55
C ARG A 18 -30.28 26.44 2.15
N ASN A 19 -30.31 26.15 0.86
CA ASN A 19 -30.07 24.80 0.31
C ASN A 19 -28.66 24.64 -0.30
N GLY A 20 -27.89 25.74 -0.32
CA GLY A 20 -26.60 25.86 -0.99
C GLY A 20 -26.71 25.93 -2.51
N ILE A 21 -25.91 26.81 -3.12
CA ILE A 21 -25.80 26.91 -4.58
C ILE A 21 -24.93 25.77 -5.07
N LYS A 22 -25.56 24.70 -5.60
CA LYS A 22 -24.85 23.51 -6.08
C LYS A 22 -24.25 23.77 -7.46
N LYS A 23 -22.99 23.39 -7.64
CA LYS A 23 -22.34 23.35 -8.96
C LYS A 23 -22.97 22.23 -9.82
N PRO A 24 -22.99 22.37 -11.16
CA PRO A 24 -23.42 21.28 -12.02
C PRO A 24 -22.55 20.03 -11.80
N ARG A 25 -23.16 18.86 -11.94
CA ARG A 25 -22.46 17.59 -11.76
C ARG A 25 -21.54 17.34 -12.95
N SER A 26 -20.23 17.29 -12.73
CA SER A 26 -19.26 16.84 -13.73
C SER A 26 -19.35 15.33 -13.92
N GLN A 27 -19.48 14.86 -15.16
CA GLN A 27 -19.53 13.44 -15.51
C GLN A 27 -18.28 13.06 -16.32
N ARG A 28 -17.74 11.85 -16.12
CA ARG A 28 -16.53 11.38 -16.85
C ARG A 28 -16.70 11.39 -18.37
N TYR A 29 -17.90 11.03 -18.84
CA TYR A 29 -18.24 11.01 -20.27
C TYR A 29 -19.47 11.90 -20.50
N GLU A 30 -19.25 13.04 -21.14
CA GLU A 30 -20.32 13.98 -21.51
C GLU A 30 -20.96 13.62 -22.85
N SER A 31 -22.07 14.29 -23.17
CA SER A 31 -22.77 14.09 -24.44
C SER A 31 -21.99 14.72 -25.60
N LEU A 32 -22.07 14.11 -26.78
CA LEU A 32 -21.47 14.65 -28.01
C LEU A 32 -22.44 15.54 -28.81
N LYS A 33 -23.44 16.14 -28.15
CA LYS A 33 -24.41 17.03 -28.81
C LYS A 33 -23.71 18.34 -29.18
N GLY A 34 -23.89 18.81 -30.42
CA GLY A 34 -23.25 20.04 -30.92
C GLY A 34 -21.87 19.84 -31.56
N VAL A 35 -21.36 18.60 -31.61
CA VAL A 35 -20.12 18.27 -32.34
C VAL A 35 -20.41 18.17 -33.85
N ASP A 36 -19.43 18.52 -34.69
CA ASP A 36 -19.53 18.50 -36.16
C ASP A 36 -20.15 17.18 -36.70
N PRO A 37 -21.25 17.24 -37.47
CA PRO A 37 -21.89 16.07 -38.04
C PRO A 37 -20.98 15.22 -38.92
N LYS A 38 -20.06 15.83 -39.69
CA LYS A 38 -19.13 15.08 -40.58
C LYS A 38 -18.18 14.24 -39.75
N PHE A 39 -17.60 14.81 -38.71
CA PHE A 39 -16.78 14.10 -37.73
C PHE A 39 -17.56 12.98 -37.02
N LEU A 40 -18.77 13.27 -36.52
CA LEU A 40 -19.60 12.27 -35.82
C LEU A 40 -19.93 11.08 -36.73
N ARG A 41 -20.19 11.33 -38.01
CA ARG A 41 -20.47 10.27 -38.99
C ARG A 41 -19.26 9.35 -39.15
N ASN A 42 -18.06 9.89 -39.33
CA ASN A 42 -16.83 9.10 -39.39
C ASN A 42 -16.56 8.31 -38.10
N MET A 43 -16.67 8.95 -36.92
CA MET A 43 -16.47 8.27 -35.64
C MET A 43 -17.46 7.12 -35.44
N ARG A 44 -18.72 7.27 -35.87
CA ARG A 44 -19.73 6.20 -35.84
C ARG A 44 -19.34 5.04 -36.73
N PHE A 45 -18.85 5.30 -37.95
CA PHE A 45 -18.35 4.25 -38.84
C PHE A 45 -17.13 3.51 -38.26
N ALA A 46 -16.16 4.23 -37.70
CA ALA A 46 -15.01 3.61 -37.05
C ALA A 46 -15.45 2.67 -35.91
N LYS A 47 -16.34 3.16 -35.03
CA LYS A 47 -16.90 2.35 -33.93
C LYS A 47 -17.70 1.13 -34.43
N LYS A 48 -18.44 1.27 -35.52
CA LYS A 48 -19.22 0.19 -36.16
C LYS A 48 -18.33 -0.97 -36.61
N HIS A 49 -17.14 -0.68 -37.15
CA HIS A 49 -16.27 -1.68 -37.77
C HIS A 49 -15.14 -2.20 -36.85
N ASN A 50 -15.06 -1.77 -35.59
CA ASN A 50 -14.03 -2.23 -34.64
C ASN A 50 -13.99 -3.75 -34.44
N LYS A 51 -15.12 -4.46 -34.59
CA LYS A 51 -15.18 -5.92 -34.46
C LYS A 51 -14.31 -6.67 -35.49
N LYS A 52 -14.03 -6.06 -36.65
CA LYS A 52 -13.22 -6.67 -37.73
C LYS A 52 -11.77 -6.93 -37.29
N GLY A 53 -11.22 -6.09 -36.42
CA GLY A 53 -9.83 -6.18 -35.96
C GLY A 53 -9.61 -7.03 -34.69
N LEU A 54 -10.68 -7.58 -34.11
CA LEU A 54 -10.64 -8.14 -32.75
C LEU A 54 -9.64 -9.30 -32.60
N LYS A 55 -9.60 -10.24 -33.55
CA LYS A 55 -8.68 -11.39 -33.52
C LYS A 55 -7.21 -10.96 -33.53
N LYS A 56 -6.88 -9.97 -34.37
CA LYS A 56 -5.50 -9.42 -34.46
C LYS A 56 -5.10 -8.74 -33.15
N MET A 57 -6.01 -7.95 -32.57
CA MET A 57 -5.80 -7.29 -31.28
C MET A 57 -5.61 -8.30 -30.15
N GLN A 58 -6.45 -9.34 -30.07
CA GLN A 58 -6.34 -10.38 -29.04
C GLN A 58 -5.00 -11.12 -29.12
N ALA A 59 -4.58 -11.51 -30.32
CA ALA A 59 -3.29 -12.18 -30.52
C ALA A 59 -2.11 -11.27 -30.12
N ASN A 60 -2.16 -9.99 -30.48
CA ASN A 60 -1.13 -9.04 -30.10
C ASN A 60 -1.07 -8.82 -28.58
N ASN A 61 -2.24 -8.67 -27.94
CA ASN A 61 -2.34 -8.51 -26.49
C ASN A 61 -1.83 -9.76 -25.75
N ALA A 62 -2.15 -10.97 -26.22
CA ALA A 62 -1.64 -12.21 -25.64
C ALA A 62 -0.10 -12.27 -25.73
N LYS A 63 0.47 -11.92 -26.88
CA LYS A 63 1.92 -11.82 -27.07
C LYS A 63 2.57 -10.79 -26.14
N ALA A 64 1.93 -9.64 -25.94
CA ALA A 64 2.42 -8.62 -25.02
C ALA A 64 2.39 -9.10 -23.55
N MET A 65 1.32 -9.81 -23.16
CA MET A 65 1.20 -10.36 -21.81
C MET A 65 2.20 -11.48 -21.54
N SER A 66 2.44 -12.38 -22.51
CA SER A 66 3.46 -13.42 -22.36
C SER A 66 4.87 -12.82 -22.26
N ALA A 67 5.21 -11.82 -23.06
CA ALA A 67 6.48 -11.12 -22.96
C ALA A 67 6.67 -10.45 -21.58
N ARG A 68 5.61 -9.83 -21.04
CA ARG A 68 5.63 -9.27 -19.68
C ARG A 68 5.83 -10.34 -18.61
N ALA A 69 5.16 -11.50 -18.76
CA ALA A 69 5.32 -12.61 -17.83
C ALA A 69 6.76 -13.15 -17.81
N GLU A 70 7.37 -13.33 -18.98
CA GLU A 70 8.77 -13.73 -19.09
C GLU A 70 9.72 -12.69 -18.50
N ALA A 71 9.47 -11.40 -18.70
CA ALA A 71 10.27 -10.33 -18.11
C ALA A 71 10.19 -10.34 -16.57
N VAL A 72 9.00 -10.51 -16.00
CA VAL A 72 8.82 -10.66 -14.55
C VAL A 72 9.53 -11.91 -14.03
N LYS A 73 9.40 -13.03 -14.73
CA LYS A 73 10.09 -14.29 -14.39
C LYS A 73 11.61 -14.12 -14.41
N ALA A 74 12.16 -13.41 -15.40
CA ALA A 74 13.58 -13.12 -15.50
C ALA A 74 14.08 -12.21 -14.36
N LEU A 75 13.26 -11.26 -13.90
CA LEU A 75 13.59 -10.42 -12.74
C LEU A 75 13.57 -11.21 -11.42
N VAL A 76 12.62 -12.13 -11.26
CA VAL A 76 12.49 -12.97 -10.06
C VAL A 76 13.59 -14.03 -9.98
N LYS A 77 14.14 -14.49 -11.12
CA LYS A 77 15.30 -15.37 -11.12
C LYS A 77 16.48 -14.64 -10.46
N PRO A 78 17.03 -15.15 -9.34
CA PRO A 78 18.13 -14.49 -8.66
C PRO A 78 19.35 -14.49 -9.59
N LYS A 79 19.77 -13.30 -10.05
CA LYS A 79 21.15 -13.12 -10.48
C LYS A 79 22.02 -13.37 -9.26
N GLU A 80 22.91 -14.35 -9.34
CA GLU A 80 23.92 -14.67 -8.32
C GLU A 80 24.95 -13.53 -8.21
N VAL A 81 24.49 -12.35 -7.78
CA VAL A 81 25.38 -11.29 -7.36
C VAL A 81 25.81 -11.66 -5.95
N LYS A 82 27.02 -12.23 -5.84
CA LYS A 82 27.69 -12.42 -4.55
C LYS A 82 27.60 -11.09 -3.79
N PRO A 83 26.90 -11.03 -2.65
CA PRO A 83 26.77 -9.77 -1.93
C PRO A 83 28.13 -9.44 -1.32
N LYS A 84 28.85 -8.50 -1.95
CA LYS A 84 29.98 -7.79 -1.32
C LYS A 84 29.39 -6.83 -0.30
N ILE A 85 28.92 -7.36 0.82
CA ILE A 85 28.44 -6.56 1.94
C ILE A 85 29.66 -5.89 2.57
N PRO A 86 29.78 -4.56 2.58
CA PRO A 86 30.82 -3.90 3.34
C PRO A 86 30.61 -4.24 4.81
N LYS A 87 31.62 -4.87 5.44
CA LYS A 87 31.60 -5.16 6.87
C LYS A 87 31.74 -3.84 7.62
N GLY A 88 30.63 -3.15 7.90
CA GLY A 88 30.71 -1.83 8.51
C GLY A 88 29.43 -1.33 9.17
N VAL A 89 29.20 -1.77 10.40
CA VAL A 89 29.07 -0.95 11.63
C VAL A 89 29.11 -1.91 12.81
N SER A 90 29.52 -1.44 13.99
CA SER A 90 29.64 -2.33 15.15
C SER A 90 28.28 -2.97 15.44
N ARG A 91 28.18 -4.30 15.31
CA ARG A 91 26.95 -5.10 15.48
C ARG A 91 26.17 -4.81 16.78
N LYS A 92 26.83 -4.16 17.75
CA LYS A 92 26.25 -3.68 19.00
C LYS A 92 25.26 -2.52 18.79
N LEU A 93 25.58 -1.54 17.93
CA LEU A 93 24.69 -0.40 17.68
C LEU A 93 23.42 -0.83 16.93
N ASP A 94 23.55 -1.65 15.89
CA ASP A 94 22.40 -2.19 15.16
C ASP A 94 21.49 -3.04 16.07
N ARG A 95 22.10 -3.80 16.99
CA ARG A 95 21.36 -4.57 18.00
C ARG A 95 20.57 -3.65 18.94
N LEU A 96 21.18 -2.56 19.41
CA LEU A 96 20.49 -1.60 20.28
C LEU A 96 19.34 -0.89 19.53
N ALA A 97 19.57 -0.48 18.28
CA ALA A 97 18.53 0.11 17.44
C ALA A 97 17.36 -0.87 17.21
N TYR A 98 17.64 -2.15 16.95
CA TYR A 98 16.62 -3.20 16.82
C TYR A 98 15.82 -3.41 18.12
N ILE A 99 16.49 -3.42 19.28
CA ILE A 99 15.84 -3.57 20.59
C ILE A 99 14.99 -2.34 20.93
N ALA A 100 15.42 -1.13 20.56
CA ALA A 100 14.66 0.10 20.77
C ALA A 100 13.43 0.21 19.84
N HIS A 101 13.46 -0.44 18.67
CA HIS A 101 12.39 -0.33 17.68
C HIS A 101 11.02 -0.81 18.22
N PRO A 102 9.94 -0.01 18.16
CA PRO A 102 8.67 -0.30 18.83
C PRO A 102 8.05 -1.65 18.46
N LYS A 103 7.99 -1.97 17.15
CA LYS A 103 7.42 -3.23 16.63
C LYS A 103 8.39 -4.42 16.72
N LEU A 104 9.56 -4.30 16.09
CA LEU A 104 10.54 -5.38 15.96
C LEU A 104 11.15 -5.81 17.31
N GLY A 105 11.46 -4.84 18.18
CA GLY A 105 12.10 -5.10 19.49
C GLY A 105 11.15 -5.56 20.60
N LYS A 106 9.83 -5.65 20.35
CA LYS A 106 8.83 -5.97 21.40
C LYS A 106 9.15 -7.28 22.14
N ARG A 107 9.48 -8.34 21.40
CA ARG A 107 9.83 -9.66 21.98
C ARG A 107 11.17 -9.61 22.72
N ALA A 108 12.15 -8.87 22.21
CA ALA A 108 13.45 -8.71 22.86
C ALA A 108 13.33 -7.96 24.20
N ARG A 109 12.61 -6.82 24.22
CA ARG A 109 12.36 -6.07 25.46
C ARG A 109 11.57 -6.89 26.48
N ALA A 110 10.55 -7.64 26.04
CA ALA A 110 9.82 -8.56 26.92
C ALA A 110 10.72 -9.65 27.52
N ARG A 111 11.66 -10.21 26.76
CA ARG A 111 12.63 -11.20 27.25
C ARG A 111 13.58 -10.59 28.28
N ILE A 112 14.08 -9.38 28.03
CA ILE A 112 14.95 -8.63 28.96
C ILE A 112 14.19 -8.35 30.26
N ALA A 113 12.96 -7.84 30.17
CA ALA A 113 12.13 -7.57 31.35
C ALA A 113 11.83 -8.84 32.17
N LYS A 114 11.58 -9.98 31.51
CA LYS A 114 11.43 -11.28 32.19
C LYS A 114 12.72 -11.70 32.88
N GLY A 115 13.88 -11.60 32.21
CA GLY A 115 15.18 -11.96 32.81
C GLY A 115 15.55 -11.09 34.01
N LEU A 116 15.19 -9.81 34.00
CA LEU A 116 15.42 -8.90 35.13
C LEU A 116 14.51 -9.20 36.33
N ARG A 117 13.27 -9.65 36.08
CA ARG A 117 12.29 -9.95 37.15
C ARG A 117 12.43 -11.36 37.71
N LEU A 118 12.89 -12.33 36.92
CA LEU A 118 12.96 -13.74 37.30
C LEU A 118 14.38 -14.11 37.76
N CYS A 119 14.67 -13.96 39.05
CA CYS A 119 15.89 -14.51 39.62
C CYS A 119 15.68 -16.02 39.87
N ARG A 120 16.11 -16.86 38.92
CA ARG A 120 16.12 -18.32 39.12
C ARG A 120 17.45 -18.73 39.76
N PRO A 121 17.49 -19.21 41.02
CA PRO A 121 18.68 -19.81 41.56
C PRO A 121 19.00 -21.08 40.76
N LYS A 122 20.26 -21.22 40.35
CA LYS A 122 20.75 -22.45 39.73
C LYS A 122 20.78 -23.51 40.84
N ALA A 123 19.92 -24.53 40.77
CA ALA A 123 19.94 -25.62 41.74
C ALA A 123 21.34 -26.26 41.73
N LYS A 124 22.05 -26.19 42.86
CA LYS A 124 23.30 -26.89 43.10
C LYS A 124 22.95 -28.34 43.39
N ALA A 125 23.43 -29.29 42.59
CA ALA A 125 23.41 -30.71 42.93
C ALA A 125 24.16 -30.89 44.26
N LYS A 126 23.54 -31.59 45.23
CA LYS A 126 24.18 -31.97 46.48
C LYS A 126 25.11 -33.14 46.20
N ASP A 127 26.41 -32.91 46.32
CA ASP A 127 27.38 -33.97 46.61
C ASP A 127 27.06 -34.54 48.00
N GLN A 128 26.80 -35.84 48.10
CA GLN A 128 26.77 -36.57 49.37
C GLN A 128 28.08 -37.35 49.52
N THR A 129 28.87 -36.86 50.47
CA THR A 129 29.83 -37.55 51.36
C THR A 129 29.83 -39.07 51.37
N LYS A 130 30.98 -39.63 50.92
CA LYS A 130 31.94 -40.48 51.67
C LYS A 130 31.39 -41.47 52.71
N ALA A 131 31.63 -42.76 52.48
CA ALA A 131 31.93 -43.74 53.53
C ALA A 131 32.99 -44.73 53.02
N GLN A 132 34.18 -44.68 53.63
CA GLN A 132 35.17 -45.76 53.61
C GLN A 132 34.73 -46.81 54.63
N ALA A 133 34.77 -48.09 54.26
CA ALA A 133 34.97 -49.18 55.20
C ALA A 133 35.73 -50.29 54.46
N ALA A 134 36.88 -50.66 55.02
CA ALA A 134 37.79 -51.67 54.52
C ALA A 134 37.44 -53.06 55.09
N ALA A 135 37.41 -54.06 54.18
CA ALA A 135 37.89 -55.45 54.27
C ALA A 135 37.45 -56.34 55.46
N PRO A 136 37.71 -57.67 55.47
CA PRO A 136 38.57 -58.49 54.60
C PRO A 136 37.98 -58.85 53.22
#